data_AF-A0A091K396-F1
#
_entry.id   AF-A0A091K396-F1
#
_cell.length_a   1.000
_cell.length_b   1.000
_cell.length_c   1.000
_cell.angle_alpha   90.00
_cell.angle_beta   90.00
_cell.angle_gamma   90.00
#
_symmetry.space_group_name_H-M   'P 1'
#
loop_
_entity.id
_entity.type
_entity.pdbx_description
1 polymer ?
#
loop_
_entity_poly.entity_id
_entity_poly.type
_entity_poly.pdbx_seq_one_letter_code
_entity_poly.pdbx_strand_id
1 'polypeptide(L)'
;QILVVCLVILDALLVLGELLMDLKIIHPDKYHITPKVFHYLSLSILTIFLVEVGFKIFVYRREFFQHKFEVLDGVVVLVSFILDVVLIFREREFEAVGLLILLRLWRVARILNGIILSVKTRSEQQVAKLKQANLKLATKAEQLEHSCIEKELEIERLNKILKQHGLISEQK
;
A
#
# COMPACT_ATOMS: atom_id res chain seq x y z
N GLN A 1 -5.54 7.85 -5.36
CA GLN A 1 -5.94 7.83 -3.93
C GLN A 1 -6.75 9.06 -3.55
N ILE A 2 -6.26 10.29 -3.80
CA ILE A 2 -6.96 11.54 -3.44
C ILE A 2 -8.43 11.55 -3.89
N LEU A 3 -8.70 11.23 -5.17
CA LEU A 3 -10.06 11.18 -5.71
C LEU A 3 -10.96 10.15 -5.00
N VAL A 4 -10.41 8.99 -4.62
CA VAL A 4 -11.14 7.96 -3.84
C VAL A 4 -11.46 8.47 -2.44
N VAL A 5 -10.51 9.14 -1.79
CA VAL A 5 -10.71 9.70 -0.45
C VAL A 5 -11.76 10.80 -0.50
N CYS A 6 -11.71 11.71 -1.47
CA CYS A 6 -12.73 12.74 -1.67
C CYS A 6 -14.11 12.14 -1.91
N LEU A 7 -14.20 11.09 -2.74
CA LEU A 7 -15.45 10.38 -2.99
C LEU A 7 -16.00 9.69 -1.74
N VAL A 8 -15.15 9.06 -0.92
CA VAL A 8 -15.56 8.43 0.36
C VAL A 8 -16.10 9.49 1.34
N ILE A 9 -15.50 10.69 1.37
CA ILE A 9 -16.00 11.79 2.20
C ILE A 9 -17.37 12.27 1.70
N LEU A 10 -17.53 12.46 0.39
CA LEU A 10 -18.82 12.85 -0.20
C LEU A 10 -19.91 11.79 0.06
N ASP A 11 -19.56 10.51 -0.08
CA ASP A 11 -20.42 9.36 0.18
C ASP A 11 -20.88 9.32 1.65
N ALA A 12 -19.96 9.56 2.60
CA ALA A 12 -20.28 9.65 4.02
C ALA A 12 -21.20 10.85 4.34
N LEU A 13 -20.98 12.01 3.71
CA LEU A 13 -21.84 13.18 3.86
C LEU A 13 -23.26 12.93 3.32
N LEU A 14 -23.38 12.22 2.20
CA LEU A 14 -24.68 11.87 1.62
C LEU A 14 -25.44 10.87 2.50
N VAL A 15 -24.77 9.84 3.03
CA VAL A 15 -25.38 8.90 3.98
C VAL A 15 -25.80 9.61 5.27
N LEU A 16 -24.97 10.51 5.78
CA LEU A 16 -25.34 11.33 6.94
C LEU A 16 -26.59 12.16 6.64
N GLY A 17 -26.69 12.73 5.43
CA GLY A 17 -27.86 13.46 4.96
C GLY A 17 -29.12 12.59 4.85
N GLU A 18 -28.97 11.37 4.32
CA GLU A 18 -30.04 10.37 4.24
C GLU A 18 -30.51 9.95 5.65
N LEU A 19 -29.58 9.66 6.56
CA LEU A 19 -29.86 9.29 7.95
C LEU A 19 -30.53 10.44 8.73
N LEU A 20 -30.10 11.68 8.52
CA LEU A 20 -30.72 12.86 9.12
C LEU A 20 -32.14 13.12 8.59
N MET A 21 -32.38 12.88 7.30
CA MET A 21 -33.73 12.93 6.72
C MET A 21 -34.63 11.84 7.30
N ASP A 22 -34.12 10.61 7.42
CA ASP A 22 -34.83 9.46 8.01
C ASP A 22 -35.07 9.62 9.52
N LEU A 23 -34.15 10.25 10.27
CA LEU A 23 -34.34 10.57 11.70
C LEU A 23 -35.31 11.73 11.93
N LYS A 24 -35.47 12.65 10.96
CA LYS A 24 -36.34 13.83 11.06
C LYS A 24 -37.74 13.60 10.49
N ILE A 25 -38.16 12.33 10.45
CA ILE A 25 -39.40 11.83 9.86
C ILE A 25 -40.64 12.09 10.75
N ILE A 26 -40.87 13.33 11.19
CA ILE A 26 -42.20 13.90 11.45
C ILE A 26 -42.00 15.40 11.72
N HIS A 27 -42.05 16.19 10.65
CA HIS A 27 -42.92 17.35 10.57
C HIS A 27 -43.29 17.49 9.08
N PRO A 28 -44.54 17.19 8.71
CA PRO A 28 -44.99 17.33 7.34
C PRO A 28 -45.19 18.82 7.11
N ASP A 29 -44.32 19.48 6.36
CA ASP A 29 -44.79 20.52 5.47
C ASP A 29 -43.73 20.92 4.45
N LYS A 30 -44.16 20.80 3.18
CA LYS A 30 -43.55 21.32 1.94
C LYS A 30 -42.30 20.54 1.46
N TYR A 31 -42.48 19.80 0.36
CA TYR A 31 -41.50 19.07 -0.47
C TYR A 31 -41.46 17.54 -0.31
N HIS A 32 -42.49 16.86 -0.84
CA HIS A 32 -42.55 15.40 -1.01
C HIS A 32 -41.52 14.80 -2.00
N ILE A 33 -40.76 15.62 -2.73
CA ILE A 33 -39.83 15.17 -3.79
C ILE A 33 -38.39 15.03 -3.28
N THR A 34 -38.01 15.77 -2.23
CA THR A 34 -36.64 15.82 -1.71
C THR A 34 -36.08 14.47 -1.26
N PRO A 35 -36.79 13.61 -0.49
CA PRO A 35 -36.22 12.35 -0.02
C PRO A 35 -35.97 11.34 -1.16
N LYS A 36 -36.82 11.32 -2.20
CA LYS A 36 -36.64 10.44 -3.36
C LYS A 36 -35.43 10.83 -4.21
N VAL A 37 -35.21 12.13 -4.40
CA VAL A 37 -34.08 12.64 -5.19
C VAL A 37 -32.76 12.39 -4.47
N PHE A 38 -32.69 12.63 -3.16
CA PHE A 38 -31.49 12.33 -2.36
C PHE A 38 -31.12 10.85 -2.41
N HIS A 39 -32.13 9.97 -2.35
CA HIS A 39 -31.91 8.53 -2.46
C HIS A 39 -31.33 8.12 -3.82
N TYR A 40 -31.91 8.61 -4.92
CA TYR A 40 -31.40 8.33 -6.27
C TYR A 40 -30.00 8.91 -6.49
N LEU A 41 -29.70 10.07 -5.89
CA LEU A 41 -28.39 10.70 -5.99
C LEU A 41 -27.31 9.90 -5.22
N SER A 42 -27.63 9.42 -4.02
CA SER A 42 -26.79 8.51 -3.22
C SER A 42 -26.50 7.21 -3.99
N LEU A 43 -27.52 6.61 -4.60
CA LEU A 43 -27.38 5.40 -5.42
C LEU A 43 -26.55 5.61 -6.68
N SER A 44 -26.72 6.75 -7.35
CA SER A 44 -25.97 7.10 -8.57
C SER A 44 -24.48 7.24 -8.28
N ILE A 45 -24.13 7.91 -7.18
CA ILE A 45 -22.74 8.09 -6.75
C ILE A 45 -22.12 6.75 -6.33
N LEU A 46 -22.88 5.90 -5.63
CA LEU A 46 -22.45 4.57 -5.24
C LEU A 46 -22.16 3.67 -6.47
N THR A 47 -22.95 3.81 -7.54
CA THR A 47 -22.75 3.04 -8.78
C THR A 47 -21.51 3.50 -9.54
N ILE A 48 -21.24 4.80 -9.61
CA ILE A 48 -19.99 5.33 -10.18
C ILE A 48 -18.78 4.83 -9.36
N PHE A 49 -18.91 4.83 -8.03
CA PHE A 49 -17.89 4.33 -7.11
C PHE A 49 -17.57 2.84 -7.36
N LEU A 50 -18.61 2.04 -7.61
CA LEU A 50 -18.48 0.62 -7.91
C LEU A 50 -17.62 0.38 -9.16
N VAL A 51 -17.92 1.09 -10.24
CA VAL A 51 -17.20 0.97 -11.53
C VAL A 51 -15.74 1.39 -11.37
N GLU A 52 -15.50 2.52 -10.70
CA GLU A 52 -14.15 3.05 -10.49
C GLU A 52 -13.27 2.11 -9.65
N VAL A 53 -13.84 1.53 -8.58
CA VAL A 53 -13.12 0.56 -7.72
C VAL A 53 -12.86 -0.75 -8.45
N GLY A 54 -13.85 -1.28 -9.20
CA GLY A 54 -13.67 -2.48 -10.00
C GLY A 54 -12.54 -2.34 -11.02
N PHE A 55 -12.47 -1.17 -11.69
CA PHE A 55 -11.41 -0.87 -12.65
C PHE A 55 -10.02 -0.79 -11.98
N LYS A 56 -9.91 -0.12 -10.83
CA LYS A 56 -8.65 -0.04 -10.07
C LYS A 56 -8.16 -1.41 -9.60
N ILE A 57 -9.06 -2.28 -9.12
CA ILE A 57 -8.71 -3.64 -8.72
C ILE A 57 -8.18 -4.43 -9.92
N PHE A 58 -8.83 -4.32 -11.08
CA PHE A 58 -8.41 -5.03 -12.29
C PHE A 58 -6.99 -4.64 -12.72
N VAL A 59 -6.64 -3.36 -12.63
CA VAL A 59 -5.31 -2.83 -12.97
C VAL A 59 -4.23 -3.26 -11.96
N TYR A 60 -4.53 -3.22 -10.65
CA TYR A 60 -3.55 -3.51 -9.59
C TYR A 60 -3.22 -5.00 -9.38
N ARG A 61 -4.01 -5.92 -9.95
CA ARG A 61 -3.92 -7.37 -9.67
C ARG A 61 -2.63 -8.04 -10.16
N ARG A 62 -1.91 -7.48 -11.13
CA ARG A 62 -0.85 -8.21 -11.84
C ARG A 62 0.44 -8.47 -11.05
N GLU A 63 0.69 -7.73 -9.96
CA GLU A 63 1.96 -7.80 -9.22
C GLU A 63 1.88 -8.64 -7.91
N PHE A 64 0.69 -9.16 -7.58
CA PHE A 64 0.34 -9.72 -6.27
C PHE A 64 0.61 -11.21 -6.06
N PHE A 65 1.05 -11.93 -7.08
CA PHE A 65 1.00 -13.41 -7.08
C PHE A 65 2.16 -14.11 -6.34
N GLN A 66 3.06 -13.39 -5.66
CA GLN A 66 4.26 -14.00 -5.07
C GLN A 66 4.13 -14.42 -3.58
N HIS A 67 3.16 -13.90 -2.80
CA HIS A 67 3.01 -14.24 -1.38
C HIS A 67 1.63 -14.79 -1.00
N LYS A 68 1.59 -15.98 -0.38
CA LYS A 68 0.36 -16.73 -0.06
C LYS A 68 -0.62 -16.00 0.87
N PHE A 69 -0.13 -15.19 1.82
CA PHE A 69 -0.97 -14.42 2.75
C PHE A 69 -1.65 -13.22 2.08
N GLU A 70 -1.02 -12.65 1.06
CA GLU A 70 -1.57 -11.52 0.32
C GLU A 70 -2.71 -11.94 -0.60
N VAL A 71 -2.65 -13.15 -1.15
CA VAL A 71 -3.75 -13.73 -1.94
C VAL A 71 -4.98 -13.95 -1.07
N LEU A 72 -4.82 -14.38 0.18
CA LEU A 72 -5.95 -14.57 1.11
C LEU A 72 -6.64 -13.25 1.46
N ASP A 73 -5.88 -12.19 1.76
CA ASP A 73 -6.47 -10.86 1.92
C ASP A 73 -7.18 -10.45 0.63
N GLY A 74 -6.56 -10.59 -0.54
CA GLY A 74 -7.20 -10.30 -1.83
C GLY A 74 -8.54 -11.03 -2.06
N VAL A 75 -8.66 -12.29 -1.64
CA VAL A 75 -9.90 -13.07 -1.75
C VAL A 75 -10.98 -12.58 -0.81
N VAL A 76 -10.66 -12.33 0.47
CA VAL A 76 -11.62 -11.80 1.47
C VAL A 76 -12.29 -10.52 0.94
N VAL A 77 -11.55 -9.77 0.15
CA VAL A 77 -11.88 -8.42 -0.29
C VAL A 77 -12.73 -8.44 -1.52
N LEU A 78 -12.41 -9.36 -2.41
CA LEU A 78 -13.26 -9.70 -3.53
C LEU A 78 -14.62 -10.16 -3.02
N VAL A 79 -14.67 -11.01 -1.99
CA VAL A 79 -15.92 -11.47 -1.38
C VAL A 79 -16.68 -10.30 -0.75
N SER A 80 -16.03 -9.42 0.04
CA SER A 80 -16.68 -8.24 0.59
C SER A 80 -17.23 -7.30 -0.48
N PHE A 81 -16.54 -7.16 -1.61
CA PHE A 81 -16.99 -6.36 -2.74
C PHE A 81 -18.21 -6.98 -3.43
N ILE A 82 -18.23 -8.30 -3.62
CA ILE A 82 -19.39 -9.00 -4.17
C ILE A 82 -20.59 -8.86 -3.23
N LEU A 83 -20.38 -8.95 -1.92
CA LEU A 83 -21.44 -8.72 -0.92
C LEU A 83 -21.95 -7.27 -0.96
N ASP A 84 -21.07 -6.28 -1.13
CA ASP A 84 -21.43 -4.87 -1.32
C ASP A 84 -22.34 -4.71 -2.55
N VAL A 85 -21.98 -5.32 -3.68
CA VAL A 85 -22.80 -5.34 -4.91
C VAL A 85 -24.16 -5.98 -4.66
N VAL A 86 -24.19 -7.19 -4.09
CA VAL A 86 -25.43 -7.95 -3.90
C VAL A 86 -26.38 -7.23 -2.94
N LEU A 87 -25.86 -6.58 -1.90
CA LEU A 87 -26.67 -5.83 -0.92
C LEU A 87 -27.24 -4.54 -1.49
N ILE A 88 -26.53 -3.88 -2.42
CA ILE A 88 -27.06 -2.72 -3.16
C ILE A 88 -28.24 -3.13 -4.06
N PHE A 89 -28.14 -4.27 -4.74
CA PHE A 89 -29.19 -4.74 -5.65
C PHE A 89 -30.44 -5.27 -4.94
N ARG A 90 -30.36 -5.61 -3.65
CA ARG A 90 -31.45 -6.27 -2.90
C ARG A 90 -32.44 -5.32 -2.19
N GLU A 91 -32.53 -4.05 -2.60
CA GLU A 91 -33.46 -2.99 -2.11
C GLU A 91 -34.02 -3.13 -0.67
N ARG A 92 -33.55 -2.23 0.21
CA ARG A 92 -34.20 -1.65 1.40
C ARG A 92 -35.18 -2.50 2.22
N GLU A 93 -34.61 -3.43 2.96
CA GLU A 93 -35.03 -3.63 4.35
C GLU A 93 -34.26 -2.61 5.23
N PHE A 94 -34.81 -2.17 6.36
CA PHE A 94 -34.11 -1.29 7.32
C PHE A 94 -32.74 -1.89 7.72
N GLU A 95 -32.65 -3.22 7.77
CA GLU A 95 -31.42 -3.97 7.98
C GLU A 95 -30.37 -3.76 6.87
N ALA A 96 -30.80 -3.63 5.61
CA ALA A 96 -29.91 -3.45 4.47
C ALA A 96 -29.19 -2.09 4.52
N VAL A 97 -29.83 -1.04 5.04
CA VAL A 97 -29.21 0.28 5.22
C VAL A 97 -28.07 0.20 6.25
N GLY A 98 -28.29 -0.48 7.38
CA GLY A 98 -27.24 -0.70 8.39
C GLY A 98 -26.07 -1.52 7.86
N LEU A 99 -26.36 -2.59 7.11
CA LEU A 99 -25.34 -3.43 6.48
C LEU A 99 -24.53 -2.67 5.41
N LEU A 100 -25.19 -1.80 4.65
CA LEU A 100 -24.57 -0.93 3.66
C LEU A 100 -23.62 0.10 4.31
N ILE A 101 -23.97 0.64 5.49
CA ILE A 101 -23.05 1.49 6.28
C ILE A 101 -21.82 0.69 6.72
N LEU A 102 -22.00 -0.52 7.25
CA LEU A 102 -20.89 -1.38 7.68
C LEU A 102 -19.95 -1.74 6.52
N LEU A 103 -20.48 -2.07 5.34
CA LEU A 103 -19.67 -2.34 4.15
C LEU A 103 -18.91 -1.12 3.65
N ARG A 104 -19.50 0.08 3.75
CA ARG A 104 -18.80 1.34 3.44
C ARG A 104 -17.69 1.62 4.45
N LEU A 105 -17.88 1.34 5.73
CA LEU A 105 -16.82 1.45 6.74
C LEU A 105 -15.71 0.41 6.52
N TRP A 106 -16.08 -0.82 6.14
CA TRP A 106 -15.12 -1.86 5.74
C TRP A 106 -14.19 -1.39 4.62
N ARG A 107 -14.70 -0.58 3.68
CA ARG A 107 -13.90 0.04 2.63
C ARG A 107 -12.73 0.87 3.17
N VAL A 108 -12.90 1.54 4.32
CA VAL A 108 -11.81 2.31 4.95
C VAL A 108 -10.69 1.36 5.40
N ALA A 109 -11.03 0.24 6.05
CA ALA A 109 -10.08 -0.79 6.41
C ALA A 109 -9.35 -1.36 5.19
N ARG A 110 -10.06 -1.53 4.06
CA ARG A 110 -9.47 -1.92 2.78
C ARG A 110 -8.45 -0.93 2.24
N ILE A 111 -8.80 0.36 2.25
CA ILE A 111 -7.90 1.44 1.80
C ILE A 111 -6.64 1.46 2.69
N LEU A 112 -6.80 1.30 4.00
CA LEU A 112 -5.69 1.22 4.95
C LEU A 112 -4.80 -0.01 4.68
N ASN A 113 -5.36 -1.20 4.51
CA ASN A 113 -4.59 -2.41 4.18
C ASN A 113 -3.80 -2.22 2.88
N GLY A 114 -4.40 -1.63 1.85
CA GLY A 114 -3.72 -1.29 0.61
C GLY A 114 -2.57 -0.30 0.80
N ILE A 115 -2.74 0.72 1.65
CA ILE A 115 -1.67 1.68 2.00
C ILE A 115 -0.54 0.98 2.76
N ILE A 116 -0.88 0.20 3.80
CA ILE A 116 0.10 -0.55 4.61
C ILE A 116 0.93 -1.46 3.71
N LEU A 117 0.28 -2.14 2.78
CA LEU A 117 0.93 -3.05 1.84
C LEU A 117 1.80 -2.33 0.82
N SER A 118 1.34 -1.17 0.32
CA SER A 118 2.16 -0.29 -0.50
C SER A 118 3.40 0.22 0.25
N VAL A 119 3.26 0.55 1.54
CA VAL A 119 4.37 1.00 2.39
C VAL A 119 5.32 -0.16 2.70
N LYS A 120 4.79 -1.35 2.99
CA LYS A 120 5.58 -2.57 3.22
C LYS A 120 6.41 -2.92 2.00
N THR A 121 5.82 -2.92 0.81
CA THR A 121 6.51 -3.15 -0.46
C THR A 121 7.63 -2.12 -0.68
N ARG A 122 7.37 -0.83 -0.42
CA ARG A 122 8.39 0.24 -0.51
C ARG A 122 9.52 0.04 0.50
N SER A 123 9.21 -0.36 1.72
CA SER A 123 10.19 -0.61 2.78
C SER A 123 11.10 -1.78 2.43
N GLU A 124 10.53 -2.91 1.99
CA GLU A 124 11.29 -4.08 1.56
C GLU A 124 12.23 -3.76 0.38
N GLN A 125 11.77 -2.96 -0.59
CA GLN A 125 12.62 -2.47 -1.68
C GLN A 125 13.79 -1.60 -1.19
N GLN A 126 13.57 -0.73 -0.22
CA GLN A 126 14.65 0.10 0.34
C GLN A 126 15.65 -0.74 1.13
N VAL A 127 15.17 -1.68 1.94
CA VAL A 127 16.03 -2.62 2.68
C VAL A 127 16.85 -3.49 1.72
N ALA A 128 16.25 -3.96 0.62
CA ALA A 128 16.97 -4.72 -0.40
C ALA A 128 18.09 -3.90 -1.06
N LYS A 129 17.82 -2.64 -1.42
CA LYS A 129 18.85 -1.73 -1.96
C LYS A 129 19.97 -1.47 -0.97
N LEU A 130 19.62 -1.25 0.30
CA LEU A 130 20.61 -0.99 1.35
C LEU A 130 21.48 -2.23 1.62
N LYS A 131 20.88 -3.43 1.66
CA LYS A 131 21.62 -4.70 1.75
C LYS A 131 22.57 -4.87 0.57
N GLN A 132 22.13 -4.58 -0.65
CA GLN A 132 22.97 -4.71 -1.84
C GLN A 132 24.14 -3.72 -1.83
N ALA A 133 23.92 -2.49 -1.34
CA ALA A 133 24.99 -1.50 -1.16
C ALA A 133 25.99 -1.95 -0.09
N ASN A 134 25.52 -2.48 1.05
CA ASN A 134 26.38 -2.99 2.11
C ASN A 134 27.23 -4.18 1.63
N LEU A 135 26.64 -5.09 0.84
CA LEU A 135 27.37 -6.23 0.28
C LEU A 135 28.50 -5.77 -0.68
N LYS A 136 28.24 -4.74 -1.49
CA LYS A 136 29.24 -4.13 -2.38
C LYS A 136 30.35 -3.41 -1.60
N LEU A 137 30.02 -2.77 -0.49
CA LEU A 137 31.01 -2.12 0.37
C LEU A 137 31.89 -3.16 1.08
N ALA A 138 31.29 -4.24 1.59
CA ALA A 138 32.03 -5.33 2.23
C ALA A 138 33.02 -6.00 1.27
N THR A 139 32.59 -6.31 0.04
CA THR A 139 33.49 -6.88 -0.98
C THR A 139 34.62 -5.93 -1.37
N LYS A 140 34.36 -4.62 -1.45
CA LYS A 140 35.44 -3.63 -1.69
C LYS A 140 36.42 -3.53 -0.53
N ALA A 141 35.95 -3.62 0.71
CA ALA A 141 36.81 -3.61 1.90
C ALA A 141 37.74 -4.83 1.89
N GLU A 142 37.20 -6.02 1.62
CA GLU A 142 37.97 -7.27 1.52
C GLU A 142 39.02 -7.20 0.38
N GLN A 143 38.67 -6.62 -0.77
CA GLN A 143 39.61 -6.40 -1.88
C GLN A 143 40.75 -5.45 -1.50
N LEU A 144 40.44 -4.35 -0.80
CA LEU A 144 41.46 -3.39 -0.34
C LEU A 144 42.40 -4.02 0.69
N GLU A 145 41.86 -4.80 1.62
CA GLU A 145 42.64 -5.51 2.63
C GLU A 145 43.60 -6.51 1.98
N HIS A 146 43.12 -7.28 0.99
CA HIS A 146 43.97 -8.21 0.23
C HIS A 146 45.10 -7.48 -0.53
N SER A 147 44.79 -6.35 -1.18
CA SER A 147 45.81 -5.53 -1.86
C SER A 147 46.84 -4.95 -0.89
N CYS A 148 46.43 -4.53 0.32
CA CYS A 148 47.36 -4.04 1.33
C CYS A 148 48.35 -5.13 1.75
N ILE A 149 47.85 -6.34 2.03
CA ILE A 149 48.69 -7.48 2.41
C ILE A 149 49.69 -7.84 1.30
N GLU A 150 49.25 -7.88 0.03
CA GLU A 150 50.15 -8.10 -1.10
C GLU A 150 51.24 -7.04 -1.20
N LYS A 151 50.87 -5.76 -1.09
CA LYS A 151 51.83 -4.65 -1.12
C LYS A 151 52.84 -4.73 0.02
N GLU A 152 52.39 -5.10 1.21
CA GLU A 152 53.24 -5.21 2.40
C GLU A 152 54.23 -6.38 2.28
N LEU A 153 53.78 -7.53 1.78
CA LEU A 153 54.65 -8.67 1.44
C LEU A 153 55.67 -8.31 0.35
N GLU A 154 55.25 -7.54 -0.66
CA GLU A 154 56.14 -7.10 -1.72
C GLU A 154 57.20 -6.13 -1.20
N ILE A 155 56.82 -5.16 -0.35
CA ILE A 155 57.75 -4.26 0.34
C ILE A 155 58.76 -5.06 1.16
N GLU A 156 58.32 -6.06 1.93
CA GLU A 156 59.22 -6.89 2.73
C GLU A 156 60.18 -7.71 1.85
N ARG A 157 59.68 -8.25 0.74
CA ARG A 157 60.49 -8.98 -0.24
C ARG A 157 61.55 -8.07 -0.87
N LEU A 158 61.17 -6.87 -1.32
CA LEU A 158 62.12 -5.89 -1.88
C LEU A 158 63.16 -5.49 -0.82
N ASN A 159 62.74 -5.24 0.42
CA ASN A 159 63.66 -4.92 1.52
C ASN A 159 64.68 -6.04 1.77
N LYS A 160 64.27 -7.32 1.74
CA LYS A 160 65.19 -8.47 1.85
C LYS A 160 66.22 -8.49 0.71
N ILE A 161 65.79 -8.26 -0.54
CA ILE A 161 66.69 -8.23 -1.70
C ILE A 161 67.69 -7.08 -1.60
N LEU A 162 67.22 -5.88 -1.22
CA LEU A 162 68.07 -4.71 -1.00
C LEU A 162 69.10 -4.94 0.12
N LYS A 163 68.71 -5.62 1.21
CA LYS A 163 69.60 -5.98 2.32
C LYS A 163 70.66 -7.00 1.87
N GLN A 164 70.29 -7.97 1.02
CA GLN A 164 71.23 -8.95 0.43
C GLN A 164 72.27 -8.31 -0.49
N HIS A 165 71.91 -7.24 -1.21
CA HIS A 165 72.84 -6.53 -2.11
C HIS A 165 73.63 -5.41 -1.41
N GLY A 166 73.52 -5.28 -0.08
CA GLY A 166 74.29 -4.32 0.72
C GLY A 166 73.88 -2.85 0.55
N LEU A 167 72.70 -2.59 -0.02
CA LEU A 167 72.22 -1.24 -0.36
C LEU A 167 71.43 -0.54 0.76
N ILE A 168 70.94 -1.30 1.76
CA ILE A 168 70.29 -0.75 2.97
C ILE A 168 71.24 -0.96 4.15
N SER A 169 72.15 -0.01 4.37
CA SER A 169 72.83 0.15 5.64
C SER A 169 71.84 0.71 6.66
N GLU A 170 71.63 0.06 7.79
CA GLU A 170 70.93 0.64 8.93
C GLU A 170 71.65 1.92 9.35
N GLN A 171 71.13 3.09 8.92
CA GLN A 171 71.52 4.36 9.49
C GLN A 171 70.93 4.41 10.90
N LYS A 172 71.80 4.14 11.87
CA LYS A 172 71.61 4.36 13.30
C LYS A 172 71.56 5.86 13.62
#